data_AF-A0A2G9TLI1-F1
#
_entry.id   AF-A0A2G9TLI1-F1
#
_cell.length_a   1.000
_cell.length_b   1.000
_cell.length_c   1.000
_cell.angle_alpha   90.00
_cell.angle_beta   90.00
_cell.angle_gamma   90.00
#
_symmetry.space_group_name_H-M   'P 1'
#
loop_
_entity.id
_entity.type
_entity.pdbx_description
1 polymer ?
#
loop_
_entity_poly.entity_id
_entity_poly.type
_entity_poly.pdbx_seq_one_letter_code
_entity_poly.pdbx_strand_id
1 'polypeptide(L)'
;LPLSRVAAFAKRLLAIATVMDDPSALCLVALVRSFFIAHGKLMQLVEEDDSEGGAGGIFRSDIDDPDVSNAIGSSVRPELKMLARRRHRSLSQIAQNILHSVPSTGPLKLNPQLTSM
;
A
#
# COMPACT_ATOMS: atom_id res chain seq x y z
N LEU A 1 -12.22 -8.19 -10.69
CA LEU A 1 -11.42 -7.06 -11.24
C LEU A 1 -10.00 -7.56 -11.49
N PRO A 2 -9.35 -7.23 -12.62
CA PRO A 2 -7.96 -7.59 -12.87
C PRO A 2 -7.02 -7.00 -11.82
N LEU A 3 -6.00 -7.76 -11.41
CA LEU A 3 -5.07 -7.37 -10.35
C LEU A 3 -4.29 -6.09 -10.69
N SER A 4 -3.90 -5.92 -11.97
CA SER A 4 -3.27 -4.71 -12.52
C SER A 4 -4.03 -3.44 -12.16
N ARG A 5 -5.36 -3.48 -12.29
CA ARG A 5 -6.24 -2.35 -12.00
C ARG A 5 -6.31 -2.02 -10.53
N VAL A 6 -6.41 -3.04 -9.68
CA VAL A 6 -6.42 -2.85 -8.22
C VAL A 6 -5.06 -2.31 -7.75
N ALA A 7 -3.95 -2.84 -8.29
CA ALA A 7 -2.61 -2.36 -7.98
C ALA A 7 -2.40 -0.90 -8.42
N ALA A 8 -2.83 -0.55 -9.63
CA ALA A 8 -2.71 0.81 -10.15
C ALA A 8 -3.52 1.80 -9.30
N PHE A 9 -4.71 1.40 -8.87
CA PHE A 9 -5.55 2.21 -7.99
C PHE A 9 -4.92 2.38 -6.59
N ALA A 10 -4.49 1.28 -5.97
CA ALA A 10 -3.80 1.29 -4.68
C ALA A 10 -2.56 2.20 -4.70
N LYS A 11 -1.76 2.13 -5.77
CA LYS A 11 -0.57 2.97 -5.96
C LYS A 11 -0.89 4.45 -6.02
N ARG A 12 -1.89 4.84 -6.82
CA ARG A 12 -2.31 6.25 -6.91
C ARG A 12 -2.83 6.76 -5.57
N LEU A 13 -3.62 5.96 -4.86
CA LEU A 13 -4.11 6.33 -3.52
C LEU A 13 -2.96 6.51 -2.51
N LEU A 14 -1.97 5.61 -2.52
CA LEU A 14 -0.80 5.73 -1.64
C LEU A 14 0.03 6.96 -1.99
N ALA A 15 0.26 7.24 -3.27
CA ALA A 15 0.96 8.45 -3.71
C ALA A 15 0.23 9.71 -3.23
N ILE A 16 -1.10 9.79 -3.39
CA ILE A 16 -1.92 10.90 -2.89
C ILE A 16 -1.82 11.00 -1.37
N ALA A 17 -1.92 9.87 -0.65
CA ALA A 17 -1.84 9.85 0.81
C ALA A 17 -0.52 10.44 1.34
N THR A 18 0.59 10.35 0.60
CA THR A 18 1.88 10.92 1.04
C THR A 18 1.88 12.45 1.14
N VAL A 19 1.00 13.13 0.39
CA VAL A 19 0.90 14.60 0.32
C VAL A 19 -0.32 15.16 1.04
N MET A 20 -1.24 14.31 1.52
CA MET A 20 -2.42 14.72 2.27
C MET A 20 -2.12 14.99 3.76
N ASP A 21 -3.08 15.61 4.45
CA ASP A 21 -3.13 15.70 5.90
C ASP A 21 -3.39 14.34 6.56
N ASP A 22 -3.02 14.18 7.84
CA ASP A 22 -3.05 12.89 8.54
C ASP A 22 -4.43 12.21 8.56
N PRO A 23 -5.57 12.91 8.82
CA PRO A 23 -6.91 12.34 8.72
C PRO A 23 -7.25 11.78 7.33
N SER A 24 -7.03 12.57 6.27
CA SER A 24 -7.31 12.15 4.90
C SER A 24 -6.42 10.97 4.47
N ALA A 25 -5.12 11.04 4.79
CA ALA A 25 -4.17 9.96 4.55
C ALA A 25 -4.58 8.68 5.29
N LEU A 26 -5.07 8.78 6.54
CA LEU A 26 -5.56 7.63 7.31
C LEU A 26 -6.70 6.90 6.58
N CYS A 27 -7.69 7.63 6.07
CA CYS A 27 -8.80 7.04 5.32
C CYS A 27 -8.31 6.34 4.04
N LEU A 28 -7.41 6.97 3.28
CA LEU A 28 -6.86 6.39 2.07
C LEU A 28 -6.06 5.12 2.34
N VAL A 29 -5.21 5.12 3.38
CA VAL A 29 -4.40 3.96 3.74
C VAL A 29 -5.25 2.82 4.32
N ALA A 30 -6.31 3.14 5.08
CA ALA A 30 -7.29 2.15 5.53
C ALA A 30 -8.02 1.49 4.35
N LEU A 31 -8.43 2.28 3.35
CA LEU A 31 -9.01 1.77 2.11
C LEU A 31 -8.02 0.86 1.37
N VAL A 32 -6.78 1.28 1.18
CA VAL A 32 -5.74 0.47 0.54
C VAL A 32 -5.54 -0.85 1.29
N ARG A 33 -5.53 -0.82 2.62
CA ARG A 33 -5.46 -2.06 3.43
C ARG A 33 -6.59 -3.04 3.08
N SER A 34 -7.82 -2.56 2.89
CA SER A 34 -8.94 -3.43 2.50
C SER A 34 -8.69 -4.11 1.14
N PHE A 35 -7.97 -3.46 0.22
CA PHE A 35 -7.59 -4.08 -1.06
C PHE A 35 -6.58 -5.21 -0.87
N PHE A 36 -5.58 -5.02 -0.01
CA PHE A 36 -4.62 -6.09 0.31
C PHE A 36 -5.29 -7.31 0.96
N ILE A 37 -6.32 -7.08 1.80
CA ILE A 37 -7.13 -8.16 2.39
C ILE A 37 -7.97 -8.87 1.33
N ALA A 38 -8.67 -8.10 0.49
CA ALA A 38 -9.56 -8.65 -0.54
C ALA A 38 -8.81 -9.32 -1.70
N HIS A 39 -7.57 -8.88 -1.98
CA HIS A 39 -6.75 -9.32 -3.09
C HIS A 39 -5.36 -9.74 -2.61
N GLY A 40 -5.25 -10.93 -2.02
CA GLY A 40 -3.98 -11.44 -1.45
C GLY A 40 -2.79 -11.48 -2.43
N LYS A 41 -3.03 -11.50 -3.75
CA LYS A 41 -1.95 -11.36 -4.75
C LYS A 41 -1.31 -9.96 -4.78
N LEU A 42 -1.89 -8.94 -4.16
CA LEU A 42 -1.27 -7.62 -4.02
C LEU A 42 -0.07 -7.62 -3.07
N MET A 43 0.08 -8.66 -2.24
CA MET A 43 1.22 -8.77 -1.31
C MET A 43 2.57 -8.73 -2.03
N GLN A 44 2.63 -9.15 -3.30
CA GLN A 44 3.84 -9.02 -4.13
C GLN A 44 4.36 -7.58 -4.25
N LEU A 45 3.49 -6.57 -4.09
CA LEU A 45 3.90 -5.15 -4.16
C LEU A 45 4.69 -4.70 -2.92
N VAL A 46 4.62 -5.47 -1.83
CA VAL A 46 5.32 -5.21 -0.57
C VAL A 46 6.40 -6.24 -0.26
N GLU A 47 6.60 -7.26 -1.09
CA GLU A 47 7.71 -8.21 -0.94
C GLU A 47 9.06 -7.48 -1.02
N GLU A 48 10.05 -7.96 -0.26
CA GLU A 48 11.41 -7.45 -0.36
C GLU A 48 12.05 -8.04 -1.62
N ASP A 49 12.61 -7.18 -2.47
CA ASP A 49 13.38 -7.62 -3.62
C ASP A 49 14.72 -8.21 -3.11
N ASP A 50 14.72 -9.50 -2.78
CA ASP A 50 15.93 -10.27 -2.43
C ASP A 50 16.89 -10.42 -3.64
N SER A 51 16.41 -10.10 -4.83
CA SER A 51 17.23 -10.00 -6.03
C SER A 51 17.66 -8.56 -6.21
N GLU A 52 18.96 -8.32 -6.40
CA GLU A 52 19.54 -7.05 -6.89
C GLU A 52 19.00 -6.59 -8.28
N GLY A 53 17.87 -7.15 -8.73
CA GLY A 53 17.13 -6.78 -9.94
C GLY A 53 15.61 -7.00 -9.84
N GLY A 54 15.02 -7.14 -8.64
CA GLY A 54 13.57 -7.30 -8.45
C GLY A 54 12.78 -5.99 -8.55
N ALA A 55 11.62 -6.03 -9.20
CA ALA A 55 10.65 -4.94 -9.39
C ALA A 55 11.20 -3.57 -9.86
N GLY A 56 12.27 -3.58 -10.68
CA GLY A 56 12.90 -2.39 -11.29
C GLY A 56 12.07 -1.66 -12.35
N GLY A 57 10.76 -1.88 -12.39
CA GLY A 57 9.85 -1.17 -13.28
C GLY A 57 9.47 0.19 -12.71
N ILE A 58 9.34 1.21 -13.57
CA ILE A 58 8.76 2.50 -13.18
C ILE A 58 7.24 2.39 -13.33
N PHE A 59 6.49 2.70 -12.26
CA PHE A 59 5.04 2.88 -12.36
C PHE A 59 4.74 4.24 -12.98
N ARG A 60 3.92 4.25 -14.03
CA ARG A 60 3.50 5.48 -14.73
C ARG A 60 2.14 5.93 -14.23
N SER A 61 2.16 6.82 -13.24
CA SER A 61 0.96 7.36 -12.60
C SER A 61 0.17 8.31 -13.49
N ASP A 62 0.83 8.90 -14.49
CA ASP A 62 0.31 9.81 -15.51
C ASP A 62 -0.54 9.12 -16.59
N ILE A 63 -0.47 7.79 -16.68
CA ILE A 63 -1.27 7.01 -17.61
C ILE A 63 -2.62 6.67 -16.99
N ASP A 64 -3.70 6.99 -17.70
CA ASP A 64 -5.07 6.68 -17.26
C ASP A 64 -5.38 5.19 -17.32
N ASP A 65 -4.94 4.49 -18.37
CA ASP A 65 -5.16 3.05 -18.52
C ASP A 65 -4.31 2.26 -17.50
N PRO A 66 -4.94 1.64 -16.48
CA PRO A 66 -4.22 0.88 -15.47
C PRO A 66 -3.48 -0.34 -16.03
N ASP A 67 -3.91 -0.89 -17.16
CA ASP A 67 -3.36 -2.13 -17.72
C ASP A 67 -1.99 -1.91 -18.39
N VAL A 68 -1.62 -0.65 -18.71
CA VAL A 68 -0.31 -0.28 -19.29
C VAL A 68 0.53 0.64 -18.39
N SER A 69 0.09 0.86 -17.15
CA SER A 69 0.76 1.70 -16.15
C SER A 69 1.96 1.04 -15.44
N ASN A 70 2.20 -0.26 -15.68
CA ASN A 70 3.20 -1.08 -14.99
C ASN A 70 2.99 -1.14 -13.46
N ALA A 71 1.73 -1.22 -13.02
CA ALA A 71 1.40 -1.22 -11.59
C ALA A 71 1.85 -2.48 -10.82
N ILE A 72 1.98 -3.63 -11.47
CA ILE A 72 2.43 -4.86 -10.80
C ILE A 72 3.96 -4.95 -10.75
N GLY A 73 4.64 -4.45 -11.79
CA GLY A 73 6.09 -4.55 -11.93
C GLY A 73 6.90 -3.55 -11.09
N SER A 74 6.31 -2.90 -10.09
CA SER A 74 7.03 -2.02 -9.18
C SER A 74 6.49 -2.09 -7.75
N SER A 75 7.25 -1.60 -6.77
CA SER A 75 6.88 -1.69 -5.36
C SER A 75 5.95 -0.54 -4.91
N VAL A 76 5.26 -0.74 -3.77
CA VAL A 76 4.59 0.33 -2.97
C VAL A 76 5.30 0.63 -1.65
N ARG A 77 6.42 -0.05 -1.39
CA ARG A 77 7.20 0.10 -0.16
C ARG A 77 7.67 1.54 0.06
N PRO A 78 8.10 2.33 -0.94
CA PRO A 78 8.55 3.71 -0.70
C PRO A 78 7.47 4.59 -0.04
N GLU A 79 6.26 4.61 -0.60
CA GLU A 79 5.13 5.39 -0.10
C GLU A 79 4.73 4.92 1.29
N LEU A 80 4.64 3.60 1.49
CA LEU A 80 4.30 3.05 2.80
C LEU A 80 5.37 3.35 3.85
N LYS A 81 6.66 3.32 3.50
CA LYS A 81 7.76 3.71 4.42
C LYS A 81 7.68 5.18 4.80
N MET A 82 7.28 6.06 3.88
CA MET A 82 7.04 7.48 4.19
C MET A 82 5.87 7.64 5.17
N LEU A 83 4.73 6.99 4.90
CA LEU A 83 3.54 7.04 5.73
C LEU A 83 3.77 6.42 7.11
N ALA A 84 4.52 5.33 7.19
CA ALA A 84 4.89 4.65 8.42
C ALA A 84 5.73 5.51 9.38
N ARG A 85 6.43 6.54 8.87
CA ARG A 85 7.25 7.46 9.68
C ARG A 85 6.48 8.70 10.16
N ARG A 86 5.21 8.86 9.77
CA ARG A 86 4.36 9.98 10.22
C ARG A 86 4.13 9.90 11.73
N ARG A 87 3.99 11.07 12.39
CA ARG A 87 3.77 11.16 13.85
C ARG A 87 2.39 10.64 14.27
N HIS A 88 1.41 10.65 13.36
CA HIS A 88 0.07 10.15 13.62
C HIS A 88 0.07 8.63 13.81
N ARG A 89 -0.17 8.17 15.06
CA ARG A 89 0.02 6.77 15.46
C ARG A 89 -0.79 5.79 14.63
N SER A 90 -2.08 6.02 14.43
CA SER A 90 -2.94 5.10 13.69
C SER A 90 -2.51 4.97 12.24
N LEU A 91 -2.09 6.08 11.61
CA LEU A 91 -1.61 6.09 10.22
C LEU A 91 -0.32 5.27 10.11
N SER A 92 0.63 5.53 11.01
CA SER A 92 1.88 4.80 11.08
C SER A 92 1.65 3.29 11.28
N GLN A 93 0.73 2.93 12.19
CA GLN A 93 0.39 1.53 12.46
C GLN A 93 -0.25 0.82 11.26
N ILE A 94 -1.18 1.47 10.54
CA ILE A 94 -1.80 0.85 9.35
C ILE A 94 -0.78 0.71 8.23
N ALA A 95 0.08 1.72 8.00
CA ALA A 95 1.14 1.63 6.99
C ALA A 95 2.14 0.50 7.31
N GLN A 96 2.55 0.36 8.56
CA GLN A 96 3.40 -0.75 9.02
C GLN A 96 2.73 -2.11 8.83
N ASN A 97 1.43 -2.21 9.11
CA ASN A 97 0.66 -3.43 8.91
C ASN A 97 0.64 -3.84 7.43
N ILE A 98 0.42 -2.90 6.50
CA ILE A 98 0.46 -3.20 5.05
C ILE A 98 1.87 -3.62 4.61
N LEU A 99 2.92 -2.93 5.09
CA LEU A 99 4.33 -3.27 4.79
C LEU A 99 4.71 -4.71 5.15
N HIS A 100 4.00 -5.31 6.09
CA HIS A 100 4.25 -6.66 6.60
C HIS A 100 3.17 -7.65 6.16
N SER A 101 2.49 -7.35 5.05
CA SER A 101 1.51 -8.23 4.42
C SER A 101 0.21 -8.44 5.23
N VAL A 102 -0.21 -7.40 5.96
CA VAL A 102 -1.49 -7.33 6.69
C VAL A 102 -1.67 -8.49 7.69
N PRO A 103 -0.73 -8.68 8.65
CA PRO A 103 -0.83 -9.75 9.62
C PRO A 103 -2.08 -9.57 10.49
N SER A 104 -2.81 -10.66 10.71
CA SER A 104 -3.98 -10.72 11.60
C SER A 104 -3.61 -11.15 13.03
N THR A 105 -2.44 -11.75 13.21
CA THR A 105 -1.91 -12.22 14.49
C THR A 105 -0.43 -11.86 14.63
N GLY A 106 0.11 -11.94 15.86
CA GLY A 106 1.52 -11.69 16.11
C GLY A 106 1.95 -10.21 16.03
N PRO A 107 3.26 -9.95 15.81
CA PRO A 107 3.80 -8.60 15.68
C PRO A 107 3.15 -7.82 14.54
N LEU A 108 2.98 -6.50 14.72
CA LEU A 108 2.46 -5.57 13.70
C LEU A 108 1.02 -5.84 13.23
N LYS A 109 0.29 -6.71 13.93
CA LYS A 109 -1.17 -6.78 13.82
C LYS A 109 -1.80 -5.44 14.23
N LEU A 110 -2.88 -5.06 13.57
CA LEU A 110 -3.64 -3.87 13.97
C LEU A 110 -4.54 -4.15 15.17
N ASN A 111 -4.71 -3.11 16.01
CA ASN A 111 -5.70 -3.13 17.07
C ASN A 111 -7.11 -3.20 16.45
N PRO A 112 -8.01 -4.07 16.94
CA PRO A 112 -9.39 -4.17 16.46
C PRO A 112 -10.12 -2.83 16.30
N GLN A 113 -9.86 -1.85 17.17
CA GLN A 113 -10.45 -0.51 17.10
C GLN A 113 -10.09 0.27 15.83
N LEU A 114 -8.94 -0.02 15.22
CA LEU A 114 -8.50 0.58 13.96
C LEU A 114 -8.95 -0.21 12.73
N THR A 115 -9.50 -1.41 12.93
CA THR A 115 -10.02 -2.26 11.85
C THR A 115 -11.50 -2.06 11.57
N SER A 116 -12.21 -1.35 12.46
CA SER A 116 -13.64 -1.03 12.35
C SER A 116 -13.91 0.40 11.85
N MET A 117 -12.88 1.12 11.37
CA MET A 117 -13.02 2.46 10.80
C MET A 117 -13.53 2.42 9.36
#